data_AF-A0AAP3WIM4-F1
#
_entry.id   AF-A0AAP3WIM4-F1
#
_cell.length_a   1.000
_cell.length_b   1.000
_cell.length_c   1.000
_cell.angle_alpha   90.00
_cell.angle_beta   90.00
_cell.angle_gamma   90.00
#
_symmetry.space_group_name_H-M   'P 1'
#
loop_
_entity.id
_entity.type
_entity.pdbx_description
1 polymer ?
#
loop_
_entity_poly.entity_id
_entity_poly.type
_entity_poly.pdbx_seq_one_letter_code
_entity_poly.pdbx_strand_id
1 'polypeptide(L)'
;YMFSSKEFAEELEKYRGKLHSDANKTVIDIDMLLKKVINHSGFVIGKVTTVDGLGGGETYGLNEWCFLEHYADDGAHTSATFHELGHCLGYGHSGNMTYEQTGTGWITLCATVYNKLCIEKKLPVYSRRFMHTRRYGKLYGSSKYNASRYIIEDPELDAIDGGLSPILKEEDEDTAQGTPLSCIITYKDIPQATESTFAPKDVCVYGNRIYIVNNASGNFSLEILEEQNGKLTHIKSLKEWTEGGATKGFAATPNGVTVAHGKIYVTNEQSRTDIFDEKTFELVATIGTGSWGEGSNQTVHAFDVLVHRGCVFIRDKKRVCVFIEDDIVPGKSFKNVPNYCRTSNMGEAMGTYGQTIGNDGLLYTTHQGNKKIYVFDLQAMREQVEWKAQRVINLTSYSPYDIAFIGKRMFVSFATDKNQPIALAEVNPETGTVIKDYTTVEGHTFSNVEKMSMARQTLFIVDRNAHTVTGIPVEKLN
;
A
#
# COMPACT_ATOMS: atom_id res chain seq x y z
N TYR A 1 -23.39 -28.47 8.28
CA TYR A 1 -23.21 -28.45 6.81
C TYR A 1 -22.02 -29.30 6.37
N MET A 2 -20.78 -28.97 6.75
CA MET A 2 -19.59 -29.77 6.34
C MET A 2 -19.72 -31.27 6.64
N PHE A 3 -20.11 -31.64 7.87
CA PHE A 3 -20.19 -33.05 8.28
C PHE A 3 -21.26 -33.89 7.55
N SER A 4 -22.23 -33.23 6.91
CA SER A 4 -23.25 -33.89 6.08
C SER A 4 -22.91 -33.87 4.59
N SER A 5 -21.73 -33.36 4.22
CA SER A 5 -21.28 -33.27 2.82
C SER A 5 -20.68 -34.59 2.32
N LYS A 6 -20.71 -34.79 1.00
CA LYS A 6 -20.07 -35.93 0.35
C LYS A 6 -18.55 -35.87 0.53
N GLU A 7 -17.97 -34.67 0.44
CA GLU A 7 -16.55 -34.40 0.59
C GLU A 7 -16.02 -34.82 1.97
N PHE A 8 -16.80 -34.58 3.04
CA PHE A 8 -16.43 -35.04 4.36
C PHE A 8 -16.45 -36.56 4.47
N ALA A 9 -17.48 -37.23 3.96
CA ALA A 9 -17.58 -38.68 3.99
C ALA A 9 -16.44 -39.34 3.19
N GLU A 10 -16.12 -38.82 2.00
CA GLU A 10 -15.01 -39.28 1.17
C GLU A 10 -13.65 -39.08 1.83
N GLU A 11 -13.43 -37.92 2.47
CA GLU A 11 -12.17 -37.67 3.17
C GLU A 11 -12.05 -38.54 4.42
N LEU A 12 -13.13 -38.71 5.19
CA LEU A 12 -13.16 -39.57 6.37
C LEU A 12 -12.83 -41.02 6.06
N GLU A 13 -13.28 -41.54 4.92
CA GLU A 13 -12.97 -42.90 4.48
C GLU A 13 -11.46 -43.14 4.32
N LYS A 14 -10.69 -42.12 3.90
CA LYS A 14 -9.22 -42.22 3.81
C LYS A 14 -8.53 -42.42 5.16
N TYR A 15 -9.25 -42.16 6.24
CA TYR A 15 -8.80 -42.33 7.63
C TYR A 15 -9.32 -43.61 8.28
N ARG A 16 -9.99 -44.51 7.53
CA ARG A 16 -10.40 -45.82 8.05
C ARG A 16 -9.19 -46.57 8.61
N GLY A 17 -9.30 -46.99 9.87
CA GLY A 17 -8.21 -47.66 10.60
C GLY A 17 -7.07 -46.75 11.08
N LYS A 18 -7.15 -45.43 10.90
CA LYS A 18 -6.09 -44.47 11.25
C LYS A 18 -6.45 -43.55 12.42
N LEU A 19 -7.72 -43.19 12.57
CA LEU A 19 -8.18 -42.42 13.73
C LEU A 19 -8.16 -43.30 14.98
N HIS A 20 -7.68 -42.77 16.09
CA HIS A 20 -7.55 -43.49 17.34
C HIS A 20 -7.68 -42.58 18.56
N SER A 21 -8.22 -43.12 19.66
CA SER A 21 -8.59 -42.35 20.85
C SER A 21 -7.48 -42.20 21.90
N ASP A 22 -6.42 -42.99 21.83
CA ASP A 22 -5.37 -43.06 22.86
C ASP A 22 -3.98 -43.44 22.31
N ALA A 23 -2.98 -43.41 23.18
CA ALA A 23 -1.59 -43.70 22.83
C ALA A 23 -1.35 -45.16 22.41
N ASN A 24 -2.26 -46.07 22.78
CA ASN A 24 -2.23 -47.46 22.33
C ASN A 24 -2.83 -47.65 20.93
N LYS A 25 -3.25 -46.55 20.30
CA LYS A 25 -3.88 -46.51 18.98
C LYS A 25 -5.17 -47.33 18.93
N THR A 26 -5.98 -47.27 19.98
CA THR A 26 -7.35 -47.84 19.96
C THR A 26 -8.14 -47.20 18.82
N VAL A 27 -8.37 -47.97 17.76
CA VAL A 27 -8.97 -47.49 16.50
C VAL A 27 -10.40 -47.04 16.73
N ILE A 28 -10.74 -45.88 16.16
CA ILE A 28 -12.10 -45.35 16.14
C ILE A 28 -12.83 -45.86 14.90
N ASP A 29 -14.03 -46.41 15.11
CA ASP A 29 -14.96 -46.74 14.04
C ASP A 29 -15.49 -45.44 13.41
N ILE A 30 -15.11 -45.22 12.15
CA ILE A 30 -15.45 -43.98 11.44
C ILE A 30 -16.94 -43.89 11.08
N ASP A 31 -17.65 -45.01 10.92
CA ASP A 31 -19.07 -45.03 10.61
C ASP A 31 -19.88 -44.64 11.86
N MET A 32 -19.42 -45.06 13.04
CA MET A 32 -19.96 -44.59 14.32
C MET A 32 -19.60 -43.13 14.60
N LEU A 33 -18.37 -42.71 14.29
CA LEU A 33 -17.94 -41.32 14.45
C LEU A 33 -18.79 -40.38 13.60
N LEU A 34 -19.03 -40.72 12.32
CA LEU A 34 -19.87 -39.91 11.43
C LEU A 34 -21.29 -39.75 12.00
N LYS A 35 -21.90 -40.84 12.48
CA LYS A 35 -23.21 -40.80 13.16
C LYS A 35 -23.17 -39.91 14.40
N LYS A 36 -22.11 -40.00 15.21
CA LYS A 36 -21.94 -39.20 16.43
C LYS A 36 -21.87 -37.71 16.12
N VAL A 37 -21.15 -37.34 15.07
CA VAL A 37 -20.99 -35.94 14.66
C VAL A 37 -22.30 -35.37 14.12
N ILE A 38 -23.00 -36.13 13.25
CA ILE A 38 -24.28 -35.69 12.66
C ILE A 38 -25.38 -35.57 13.72
N ASN A 39 -25.39 -36.48 14.70
CA ASN A 39 -26.44 -36.55 15.74
C ASN A 39 -26.04 -35.85 17.05
N HIS A 40 -25.01 -35.00 17.05
CA HIS A 40 -24.65 -34.24 18.25
C HIS A 40 -25.83 -33.33 18.67
N SER A 41 -26.15 -33.29 19.96
CA SER A 41 -27.37 -32.63 20.48
C SER A 41 -27.40 -31.11 20.29
N GLY A 42 -26.23 -30.49 20.14
CA GLY A 42 -26.06 -29.08 19.83
C GLY A 42 -24.76 -28.53 20.39
N PHE A 43 -24.49 -27.24 20.15
CA PHE A 43 -23.36 -26.53 20.75
C PHE A 43 -23.85 -25.24 21.40
N VAL A 44 -23.43 -25.01 22.65
CA VAL A 44 -23.48 -23.71 23.32
C VAL A 44 -22.17 -23.00 22.99
N ILE A 45 -22.26 -22.09 22.03
CA ILE A 45 -21.10 -21.38 21.48
C ILE A 45 -20.82 -20.13 22.30
N GLY A 46 -19.56 -19.92 22.70
CA GLY A 46 -19.14 -18.76 23.47
C GLY A 46 -17.72 -18.29 23.17
N LYS A 47 -17.40 -17.06 23.59
CA LYS A 47 -16.04 -16.52 23.56
C LYS A 47 -15.30 -16.87 24.85
N VAL A 48 -14.10 -17.43 24.73
CA VAL A 48 -13.16 -17.61 25.86
C VAL A 48 -12.03 -16.58 25.79
N THR A 49 -11.42 -16.26 26.94
CA THR A 49 -10.43 -15.17 27.05
C THR A 49 -9.06 -15.60 27.57
N THR A 50 -8.93 -16.79 28.15
CA THR A 50 -7.68 -17.28 28.78
C THR A 50 -7.02 -18.44 28.05
N VAL A 51 -7.71 -19.04 27.08
CA VAL A 51 -7.28 -20.19 26.29
C VAL A 51 -7.70 -19.99 24.83
N ASP A 52 -7.15 -20.80 23.92
CA ASP A 52 -7.55 -20.77 22.50
C ASP A 52 -8.94 -21.37 22.28
N GLY A 53 -9.35 -22.31 23.13
CA GLY A 53 -10.65 -22.95 23.07
C GLY A 53 -11.00 -23.74 24.34
N LEU A 54 -12.28 -24.12 24.44
CA LEU A 54 -12.84 -24.97 25.49
C LEU A 54 -13.97 -25.83 24.92
N GLY A 55 -13.68 -27.10 24.64
CA GLY A 55 -14.64 -28.08 24.15
C GLY A 55 -15.00 -29.14 25.21
N GLY A 56 -16.26 -29.57 25.22
CA GLY A 56 -16.69 -30.70 26.05
C GLY A 56 -18.21 -30.87 26.06
N GLY A 57 -18.71 -32.02 25.58
CA GLY A 57 -20.14 -32.21 25.35
C GLY A 57 -20.71 -31.07 24.50
N GLU A 58 -21.72 -30.38 25.01
CA GLU A 58 -22.35 -29.24 24.33
C GLU A 58 -21.56 -27.92 24.47
N THR A 59 -20.55 -27.83 25.34
CA THR A 59 -19.78 -26.58 25.51
C THR A 59 -18.77 -26.44 24.38
N TYR A 60 -18.83 -25.32 23.65
CA TYR A 60 -17.92 -25.01 22.56
C TYR A 60 -17.47 -23.55 22.60
N GLY A 61 -16.44 -23.30 23.40
CA GLY A 61 -15.81 -21.99 23.56
C GLY A 61 -14.62 -21.82 22.61
N LEU A 62 -14.51 -20.66 21.96
CA LEU A 62 -13.35 -20.32 21.12
C LEU A 62 -12.84 -18.93 21.43
N ASN A 63 -11.54 -18.71 21.26
CA ASN A 63 -10.96 -17.37 21.31
C ASN A 63 -11.48 -16.53 20.13
N GLU A 64 -11.43 -15.20 20.25
CA GLU A 64 -11.90 -14.27 19.22
C GLU A 64 -11.21 -14.50 17.86
N TRP A 65 -9.92 -14.81 17.87
CA TRP A 65 -9.14 -15.04 16.65
C TRP A 65 -9.65 -16.22 15.83
N CYS A 66 -10.15 -17.27 16.49
CA CYS A 66 -10.69 -18.45 15.83
C CYS A 66 -11.93 -18.12 14.98
N PHE A 67 -12.73 -17.11 15.38
CA PHE A 67 -13.89 -16.65 14.61
C PHE A 67 -13.52 -15.76 13.41
N LEU A 68 -12.28 -15.28 13.33
CA LEU A 68 -11.80 -14.40 12.27
C LEU A 68 -10.92 -15.16 11.27
N GLU A 69 -10.04 -16.01 11.76
CA GLU A 69 -8.97 -16.62 10.96
C GLU A 69 -9.34 -17.98 10.38
N HIS A 70 -10.49 -18.55 10.75
CA HIS A 70 -10.91 -19.86 10.25
C HIS A 70 -11.24 -19.86 8.75
N TYR A 71 -11.60 -18.71 8.17
CA TYR A 71 -11.92 -18.63 6.74
C TYR A 71 -10.69 -18.93 5.87
N ALA A 72 -10.90 -19.64 4.78
CA ALA A 72 -9.83 -19.98 3.83
C ALA A 72 -9.20 -18.73 3.19
N ASP A 73 -9.96 -17.66 3.00
CA ASP A 73 -9.49 -16.37 2.51
C ASP A 73 -9.01 -15.40 3.62
N ASP A 74 -8.80 -15.91 4.83
CA ASP A 74 -8.07 -15.27 5.93
C ASP A 74 -6.81 -16.09 6.26
N GLY A 75 -6.50 -16.36 7.53
CA GLY A 75 -5.40 -17.25 7.95
C GLY A 75 -5.61 -18.74 7.64
N ALA A 76 -6.84 -19.17 7.34
CA ALA A 76 -7.25 -20.59 7.27
C ALA A 76 -6.88 -21.40 8.53
N HIS A 77 -6.86 -20.74 9.69
CA HIS A 77 -6.49 -21.34 10.96
C HIS A 77 -7.72 -22.00 11.61
N THR A 78 -7.84 -23.31 11.42
CA THR A 78 -8.96 -24.11 11.93
C THR A 78 -8.57 -25.10 13.03
N SER A 79 -7.31 -25.06 13.49
CA SER A 79 -6.77 -26.06 14.42
C SER A 79 -7.53 -26.07 15.74
N ALA A 80 -7.65 -24.93 16.42
CA ALA A 80 -8.41 -24.79 17.66
C ALA A 80 -9.88 -25.17 17.46
N THR A 81 -10.50 -24.70 16.37
CA THR A 81 -11.89 -25.03 16.00
C THR A 81 -12.14 -26.54 16.00
N PHE A 82 -11.30 -27.32 15.32
CA PHE A 82 -11.49 -28.77 15.22
C PHE A 82 -10.91 -29.56 16.40
N HIS A 83 -9.92 -29.01 17.11
CA HIS A 83 -9.42 -29.51 18.38
C HIS A 83 -10.54 -29.58 19.41
N GLU A 84 -11.19 -28.44 19.68
CA GLU A 84 -12.27 -28.37 20.67
C GLU A 84 -13.48 -29.19 20.26
N LEU A 85 -13.74 -29.30 18.95
CA LEU A 85 -14.81 -30.15 18.47
C LEU A 85 -14.52 -31.64 18.76
N GLY A 86 -13.26 -32.06 18.69
CA GLY A 86 -12.86 -33.40 19.13
C GLY A 86 -13.19 -33.66 20.61
N HIS A 87 -13.02 -32.65 21.47
CA HIS A 87 -13.46 -32.72 22.86
C HIS A 87 -14.98 -32.76 23.02
N CYS A 88 -15.75 -31.99 22.24
CA CYS A 88 -17.21 -32.09 22.23
C CYS A 88 -17.67 -33.51 21.87
N LEU A 89 -16.94 -34.18 20.98
CA LEU A 89 -17.16 -35.58 20.61
C LEU A 89 -16.62 -36.58 21.65
N GLY A 90 -16.17 -36.13 22.82
CA GLY A 90 -15.76 -36.99 23.94
C GLY A 90 -14.37 -37.61 23.81
N TYR A 91 -13.51 -37.08 22.94
CA TYR A 91 -12.13 -37.53 22.81
C TYR A 91 -11.18 -36.66 23.63
N GLY A 92 -10.12 -37.26 24.16
CA GLY A 92 -9.07 -36.58 24.93
C GLY A 92 -7.77 -36.42 24.14
N HIS A 93 -6.75 -35.86 24.80
CA HIS A 93 -5.44 -35.54 24.22
C HIS A 93 -4.57 -36.74 23.83
N SER A 94 -4.91 -37.95 24.26
CA SER A 94 -4.02 -39.11 24.16
C SER A 94 -3.99 -39.76 22.77
N GLY A 95 -4.99 -39.50 21.91
CA GLY A 95 -5.07 -40.01 20.55
C GLY A 95 -4.85 -38.92 19.50
N ASN A 96 -5.27 -39.14 18.25
CA ASN A 96 -5.16 -38.16 17.16
C ASN A 96 -6.46 -37.38 16.86
N MET A 97 -7.38 -37.35 17.83
CA MET A 97 -8.68 -36.68 17.69
C MET A 97 -8.67 -35.22 18.14
N THR A 98 -7.74 -34.83 19.00
CA THR A 98 -7.58 -33.44 19.47
C THR A 98 -6.14 -32.96 19.34
N TYR A 99 -5.13 -33.82 19.54
CA TYR A 99 -3.75 -33.49 19.15
C TYR A 99 -3.22 -34.50 18.15
N GLU A 100 -2.58 -34.05 17.08
CA GLU A 100 -2.02 -34.97 16.06
C GLU A 100 -0.59 -35.42 16.41
N GLN A 101 -0.31 -35.66 17.70
CA GLN A 101 1.02 -36.05 18.19
C GLN A 101 1.41 -37.47 17.77
N THR A 102 0.42 -38.34 17.56
CA THR A 102 0.58 -39.75 17.19
C THR A 102 0.32 -40.00 15.70
N GLY A 103 0.30 -38.93 14.90
CA GLY A 103 0.05 -38.93 13.47
C GLY A 103 -1.15 -38.07 13.08
N THR A 104 -1.25 -37.74 11.80
CA THR A 104 -2.37 -36.98 11.20
C THR A 104 -3.72 -37.62 11.56
N GLY A 105 -4.71 -36.81 11.89
CA GLY A 105 -5.99 -37.27 12.40
C GLY A 105 -7.12 -36.27 12.14
N TRP A 106 -7.93 -36.05 13.17
CA TRP A 106 -9.21 -35.35 13.05
C TRP A 106 -9.07 -33.89 12.62
N ILE A 107 -8.06 -33.19 13.13
CA ILE A 107 -7.89 -31.75 12.86
C ILE A 107 -7.52 -31.53 11.41
N THR A 108 -6.54 -32.26 10.90
CA THR A 108 -6.09 -32.15 9.51
C THR A 108 -7.17 -32.60 8.55
N LEU A 109 -7.87 -33.70 8.86
CA LEU A 109 -9.04 -34.15 8.09
C LEU A 109 -10.07 -33.03 7.97
N CYS A 110 -10.52 -32.48 9.10
CA CYS A 110 -11.54 -31.44 9.10
C CYS A 110 -11.07 -30.15 8.42
N ALA A 111 -9.83 -29.71 8.67
CA ALA A 111 -9.23 -28.56 8.01
C ALA A 111 -9.18 -28.73 6.47
N THR A 112 -8.84 -29.93 6.00
CA THR A 112 -8.79 -30.26 4.56
C THR A 112 -10.17 -30.08 3.92
N VAL A 113 -11.20 -30.68 4.52
CA VAL A 113 -12.56 -30.59 3.99
C VAL A 113 -13.11 -29.17 4.10
N TYR A 114 -12.92 -28.51 5.25
CA TYR A 114 -13.41 -27.15 5.48
C TYR A 114 -12.84 -26.16 4.47
N ASN A 115 -11.52 -26.16 4.29
CA ASN A 115 -10.85 -25.29 3.32
C ASN A 115 -11.30 -25.60 1.90
N LYS A 116 -11.44 -26.89 1.54
CA LYS A 116 -11.97 -27.29 0.23
C LYS A 116 -13.36 -26.71 -0.01
N LEU A 117 -14.29 -26.87 0.93
CA LEU A 117 -15.64 -26.36 0.80
C LEU A 117 -15.70 -24.82 0.80
N CYS A 118 -14.79 -24.14 1.52
CA CYS A 118 -14.64 -22.69 1.43
C CYS A 118 -14.22 -22.25 0.03
N ILE A 119 -13.13 -22.82 -0.48
CA ILE A 119 -12.54 -22.46 -1.78
C ILE A 119 -13.50 -22.78 -2.93
N GLU A 120 -14.20 -23.92 -2.85
CA GLU A 120 -15.22 -24.34 -3.82
C GLU A 120 -16.57 -23.63 -3.61
N LYS A 121 -16.67 -22.69 -2.65
CA LYS A 121 -17.88 -21.88 -2.37
C LYS A 121 -19.12 -22.73 -2.04
N LYS A 122 -18.90 -23.87 -1.39
CA LYS A 122 -19.96 -24.82 -1.03
C LYS A 122 -20.50 -24.62 0.37
N LEU A 123 -19.78 -23.90 1.25
CA LEU A 123 -20.31 -23.54 2.56
C LEU A 123 -21.33 -22.40 2.46
N PRO A 124 -22.34 -22.34 3.34
CA PRO A 124 -23.27 -21.21 3.37
C PRO A 124 -22.60 -19.85 3.61
N VAL A 125 -21.52 -19.83 4.41
CA VAL A 125 -20.66 -18.66 4.63
C VAL A 125 -19.22 -19.14 4.47
N TYR A 126 -18.66 -18.96 3.28
CA TYR A 126 -17.35 -19.50 2.89
C TYR A 126 -16.21 -18.50 2.97
N SER A 127 -16.51 -17.21 3.12
CA SER A 127 -15.55 -16.12 3.01
C SER A 127 -15.72 -15.10 4.14
N ARG A 128 -14.60 -14.52 4.59
CA ARG A 128 -14.61 -13.40 5.55
C ARG A 128 -15.29 -12.13 4.99
N ARG A 129 -15.42 -12.05 3.66
CA ARG A 129 -15.90 -10.87 2.92
C ARG A 129 -17.38 -10.58 3.14
N PHE A 130 -18.20 -11.57 3.51
CA PHE A 130 -19.63 -11.32 3.77
C PHE A 130 -19.89 -10.31 4.89
N MET A 131 -19.03 -10.27 5.92
CA MET A 131 -19.26 -9.47 7.13
C MET A 131 -18.25 -8.34 7.32
N HIS A 132 -17.12 -8.34 6.60
CA HIS A 132 -16.02 -7.37 6.76
C HIS A 132 -15.57 -7.12 8.20
N THR A 133 -15.60 -8.15 9.04
CA THR A 133 -15.44 -7.98 10.49
C THR A 133 -14.13 -7.25 10.83
N ARG A 134 -13.03 -7.54 10.09
CA ARG A 134 -11.73 -6.85 10.26
C ARG A 134 -11.74 -5.34 10.00
N ARG A 135 -12.64 -4.83 9.16
CA ARG A 135 -12.75 -3.39 8.86
C ARG A 135 -13.28 -2.58 10.05
N TYR A 136 -13.84 -3.23 11.08
CA TYR A 136 -14.39 -2.56 12.28
C TYR A 136 -13.33 -2.13 13.32
N GLY A 137 -12.07 -2.57 13.19
CA GLY A 137 -10.91 -2.03 13.93
C GLY A 137 -10.90 -2.24 15.46
N LYS A 138 -11.83 -3.03 16.01
CA LYS A 138 -11.95 -3.32 17.46
C LYS A 138 -11.74 -4.80 17.83
N LEU A 139 -11.11 -5.57 16.95
CA LEU A 139 -11.01 -7.02 17.06
C LEU A 139 -9.57 -7.49 17.30
N TYR A 140 -9.45 -8.75 17.71
CA TYR A 140 -8.20 -9.50 17.79
C TYR A 140 -7.35 -9.32 16.53
N GLY A 141 -6.06 -9.02 16.74
CA GLY A 141 -5.16 -8.62 15.67
C GLY A 141 -5.60 -7.28 15.10
N SER A 142 -5.01 -6.19 15.58
CA SER A 142 -5.41 -4.82 15.27
C SER A 142 -5.19 -4.38 13.80
N SER A 143 -4.72 -5.29 12.93
CA SER A 143 -4.46 -4.98 11.53
C SER A 143 -5.76 -5.02 10.72
N LYS A 144 -6.10 -3.86 10.13
CA LYS A 144 -7.29 -3.70 9.27
C LYS A 144 -7.23 -4.57 8.02
N TYR A 145 -6.05 -4.64 7.39
CA TYR A 145 -5.78 -5.46 6.21
C TYR A 145 -4.99 -6.70 6.60
N ASN A 146 -5.33 -7.84 6.01
CA ASN A 146 -4.63 -9.11 6.23
C ASN A 146 -4.57 -9.91 4.93
N ALA A 147 -3.46 -10.62 4.70
CA ALA A 147 -3.29 -11.40 3.49
C ALA A 147 -4.22 -12.61 3.51
N SER A 148 -4.85 -12.90 2.38
CA SER A 148 -5.63 -14.13 2.22
C SER A 148 -4.70 -15.32 2.03
N ARG A 149 -4.91 -16.39 2.80
CA ARG A 149 -4.21 -17.67 2.58
C ARG A 149 -4.55 -18.28 1.24
N TYR A 150 -5.82 -18.21 0.85
CA TYR A 150 -6.33 -18.59 -0.46
C TYR A 150 -7.18 -17.45 -1.04
N ILE A 151 -6.96 -17.11 -2.31
CA ILE A 151 -7.77 -16.09 -3.00
C ILE A 151 -9.09 -16.74 -3.44
N ILE A 152 -10.22 -16.18 -3.00
CA ILE A 152 -11.56 -16.57 -3.44
C ILE A 152 -12.15 -15.42 -4.25
N GLU A 153 -12.11 -15.55 -5.56
CA GLU A 153 -12.72 -14.57 -6.49
C GLU A 153 -14.21 -14.90 -6.67
N ASP A 154 -15.06 -13.89 -6.54
CA ASP A 154 -16.50 -14.07 -6.63
C ASP A 154 -17.20 -12.77 -7.03
N PRO A 155 -17.78 -12.68 -8.23
CA PRO A 155 -18.50 -11.48 -8.66
C PRO A 155 -19.62 -11.05 -7.71
N GLU A 156 -20.26 -11.97 -6.99
CA GLU A 156 -21.29 -11.61 -6.00
C GLU A 156 -20.67 -10.97 -4.76
N LEU A 157 -19.53 -11.47 -4.28
CA LEU A 157 -18.80 -10.82 -3.19
C LEU A 157 -18.22 -9.48 -3.64
N ASP A 158 -17.68 -9.42 -4.86
CA ASP A 158 -17.12 -8.20 -5.45
C ASP A 158 -18.20 -7.11 -5.57
N ALA A 159 -19.45 -7.49 -5.89
CA ALA A 159 -20.58 -6.55 -5.91
C ALA A 159 -20.99 -6.05 -4.52
N ILE A 160 -20.74 -6.85 -3.46
CA ILE A 160 -21.02 -6.46 -2.07
C ILE A 160 -19.94 -5.53 -1.52
N ASP A 161 -18.67 -5.80 -1.84
CA ASP A 161 -17.53 -5.20 -1.13
C ASP A 161 -16.52 -4.42 -1.98
N GLY A 162 -16.73 -4.36 -3.28
CA GLY A 162 -15.86 -3.71 -4.26
C GLY A 162 -14.71 -4.57 -4.77
N GLY A 163 -14.65 -5.85 -4.38
CA GLY A 163 -13.61 -6.79 -4.80
C GLY A 163 -12.43 -6.89 -3.84
N LEU A 164 -11.46 -7.72 -4.21
CA LEU A 164 -10.20 -7.88 -3.47
C LEU A 164 -9.14 -6.82 -3.82
N SER A 165 -9.40 -6.03 -4.85
CA SER A 165 -8.62 -4.86 -5.25
C SER A 165 -9.05 -3.64 -4.43
N PRO A 166 -8.21 -2.60 -4.28
CA PRO A 166 -8.69 -1.37 -3.67
C PRO A 166 -9.82 -0.78 -4.52
N ILE A 167 -10.82 -0.21 -3.87
CA ILE A 167 -11.90 0.51 -4.56
C ILE A 167 -11.30 1.81 -5.10
N LEU A 168 -11.01 1.81 -6.40
CA LEU A 168 -10.44 2.96 -7.08
C LEU A 168 -11.53 4.01 -7.31
N LYS A 169 -11.33 5.22 -6.77
CA LYS A 169 -12.19 6.37 -6.99
C LYS A 169 -12.16 6.81 -8.46
N GLU A 170 -13.08 7.71 -8.85
CA GLU A 170 -12.93 8.45 -10.10
C GLU A 170 -11.66 9.32 -10.05
N GLU A 171 -11.20 9.76 -11.22
CA GLU A 171 -10.00 10.60 -11.31
C GLU A 171 -10.39 12.07 -11.10
N ASP A 172 -10.02 12.64 -9.95
CA ASP A 172 -10.29 14.03 -9.54
C ASP A 172 -9.04 14.73 -8.95
N GLU A 173 -7.87 14.41 -9.52
CA GLU A 173 -6.58 15.00 -9.13
C GLU A 173 -6.35 16.42 -9.69
N ASP A 174 -7.30 16.96 -10.47
CA ASP A 174 -7.34 18.31 -11.05
C ASP A 174 -6.06 18.78 -11.79
N THR A 175 -5.23 17.85 -12.27
CA THR A 175 -3.94 18.17 -12.92
C THR A 175 -4.09 18.99 -14.20
N ALA A 176 -5.26 18.96 -14.85
CA ALA A 176 -5.55 19.73 -16.06
C ALA A 176 -6.02 21.17 -15.79
N GLN A 177 -6.39 21.52 -14.54
CA GLN A 177 -7.00 22.81 -14.21
C GLN A 177 -5.99 23.96 -14.27
N GLY A 178 -6.19 24.91 -15.19
CA GLY A 178 -5.39 26.13 -15.34
C GLY A 178 -4.88 26.31 -16.77
N THR A 179 -4.07 27.34 -17.02
CA THR A 179 -3.50 27.63 -18.35
C THR A 179 -2.02 27.21 -18.45
N PRO A 180 -1.44 27.00 -19.63
CA PRO A 180 0.01 26.79 -19.74
C PRO A 180 0.80 27.92 -19.07
N LEU A 181 1.85 27.57 -18.32
CA LEU A 181 2.62 28.52 -17.51
C LEU A 181 4.12 28.41 -17.83
N SER A 182 4.68 29.45 -18.43
CA SER A 182 6.12 29.59 -18.58
C SER A 182 6.68 30.41 -17.42
N CYS A 183 7.46 29.81 -16.53
CA CYS A 183 8.01 30.49 -15.36
C CYS A 183 9.37 29.93 -14.92
N ILE A 184 10.12 30.72 -14.16
CA ILE A 184 11.30 30.28 -13.40
C ILE A 184 11.13 30.82 -11.99
N ILE A 185 11.10 29.92 -11.01
CA ILE A 185 10.99 30.23 -9.58
C ILE A 185 12.36 30.00 -8.95
N THR A 186 12.81 30.98 -8.18
CA THR A 186 14.10 31.01 -7.48
C THR A 186 13.90 31.46 -6.03
N TYR A 187 14.98 31.51 -5.25
CA TYR A 187 14.93 32.08 -3.90
C TYR A 187 14.41 33.53 -3.85
N LYS A 188 14.49 34.29 -4.95
CA LYS A 188 14.02 35.69 -5.00
C LYS A 188 12.49 35.79 -4.96
N ASP A 189 11.81 34.73 -5.33
CA ASP A 189 10.35 34.64 -5.34
C ASP A 189 9.80 34.21 -3.98
N ILE A 190 10.68 33.82 -3.06
CA ILE A 190 10.34 33.36 -1.71
C ILE A 190 10.78 34.43 -0.69
N PRO A 191 9.86 35.05 0.06
CA PRO A 191 10.19 36.06 1.06
C PRO A 191 11.24 35.55 2.06
N GLN A 192 12.28 36.36 2.26
CA GLN A 192 13.39 36.10 3.20
C GLN A 192 14.28 34.90 2.85
N ALA A 193 14.05 34.23 1.72
CA ALA A 193 14.95 33.18 1.27
C ALA A 193 16.23 33.75 0.64
N THR A 194 17.29 32.96 0.74
CA THR A 194 18.57 33.16 0.07
C THR A 194 18.87 31.93 -0.77
N GLU A 195 19.91 32.01 -1.60
CA GLU A 195 20.39 30.87 -2.37
C GLU A 195 20.72 29.65 -1.50
N SER A 196 21.23 29.86 -0.28
CA SER A 196 21.55 28.78 0.66
C SER A 196 20.36 28.24 1.45
N THR A 197 19.24 28.97 1.54
CA THR A 197 18.05 28.57 2.31
C THR A 197 16.89 28.09 1.42
N PHE A 198 17.05 28.13 0.11
CA PHE A 198 16.12 27.58 -0.87
C PHE A 198 16.81 26.54 -1.75
N ALA A 199 16.50 25.27 -1.50
CA ALA A 199 16.91 24.12 -2.29
C ALA A 199 15.65 23.33 -2.66
N PRO A 200 14.96 23.69 -3.76
CA PRO A 200 13.72 23.03 -4.18
C PRO A 200 14.02 21.57 -4.50
N LYS A 201 13.30 20.64 -3.90
CA LYS A 201 13.51 19.19 -4.01
C LYS A 201 12.46 18.53 -4.88
N ASP A 202 11.20 18.92 -4.72
CA ASP A 202 10.07 18.42 -5.49
C ASP A 202 9.03 19.52 -5.69
N VAL A 203 8.20 19.35 -6.71
CA VAL A 203 7.15 20.31 -7.08
C VAL A 203 5.86 19.57 -7.39
N CYS A 204 4.74 20.11 -6.93
CA CYS A 204 3.41 19.70 -7.37
C CYS A 204 2.61 20.94 -7.72
N VAL A 205 1.78 20.86 -8.76
CA VAL A 205 0.88 21.94 -9.17
C VAL A 205 -0.55 21.41 -9.11
N TYR A 206 -1.41 22.14 -8.40
CA TYR A 206 -2.81 21.78 -8.19
C TYR A 206 -3.67 23.03 -8.34
N GLY A 207 -4.55 23.03 -9.34
CA GLY A 207 -5.27 24.22 -9.77
C GLY A 207 -4.32 25.37 -10.11
N ASN A 208 -4.51 26.52 -9.46
CA ASN A 208 -3.67 27.70 -9.66
C ASN A 208 -2.48 27.79 -8.68
N ARG A 209 -2.26 26.79 -7.82
CA ARG A 209 -1.19 26.79 -6.82
C ARG A 209 -0.02 25.89 -7.21
N ILE A 210 1.17 26.32 -6.81
CA ILE A 210 2.43 25.61 -6.97
C ILE A 210 2.98 25.35 -5.57
N TYR A 211 3.22 24.08 -5.26
CA TYR A 211 3.74 23.59 -4.00
C TYR A 211 5.16 23.08 -4.24
N ILE A 212 6.12 23.61 -3.50
CA ILE A 212 7.54 23.28 -3.67
C ILE A 212 8.08 22.80 -2.34
N VAL A 213 8.54 21.56 -2.29
CA VAL A 213 9.29 21.06 -1.14
C VAL A 213 10.66 21.70 -1.16
N ASN A 214 11.00 22.43 -0.11
CA ASN A 214 12.33 22.97 0.11
C ASN A 214 13.05 22.11 1.15
N ASN A 215 14.18 21.52 0.76
CA ASN A 215 14.99 20.68 1.63
C ASN A 215 16.35 21.29 1.98
N ALA A 216 16.48 22.62 1.89
CA ALA A 216 17.68 23.30 2.33
C ALA A 216 17.97 23.00 3.81
N SER A 217 19.20 22.59 4.11
CA SER A 217 19.60 22.17 5.46
C SER A 217 19.28 23.26 6.49
N GLY A 218 18.57 22.88 7.55
CA GLY A 218 18.12 23.79 8.62
C GLY A 218 16.98 24.75 8.23
N ASN A 219 16.45 24.66 7.00
CA ASN A 219 15.45 25.57 6.45
C ASN A 219 14.29 24.82 5.76
N PHE A 220 13.98 23.60 6.23
CA PHE A 220 12.94 22.77 5.62
C PHE A 220 11.59 23.49 5.62
N SER A 221 10.93 23.49 4.47
CA SER A 221 9.63 24.12 4.28
C SER A 221 8.87 23.51 3.11
N LEU A 222 7.56 23.70 3.12
CA LEU A 222 6.74 23.62 1.91
C LEU A 222 6.42 25.06 1.49
N GLU A 223 6.94 25.49 0.35
CA GLU A 223 6.65 26.79 -0.23
C GLU A 223 5.41 26.71 -1.11
N ILE A 224 4.51 27.67 -0.96
CA ILE A 224 3.23 27.72 -1.65
C ILE A 224 3.14 29.04 -2.39
N LEU A 225 3.05 28.97 -3.71
CA LEU A 225 2.82 30.10 -4.59
C LEU A 225 1.47 29.95 -5.27
N GLU A 226 0.84 31.06 -5.60
CA GLU A 226 -0.39 31.10 -6.37
C GLU A 226 -0.18 31.90 -7.65
N GLU A 227 -0.69 31.37 -8.75
CA GLU A 227 -0.67 32.00 -10.05
C GLU A 227 -1.98 32.74 -10.31
N GLN A 228 -1.87 33.99 -10.71
CA GLN A 228 -2.98 34.79 -11.19
C GLN A 228 -2.55 35.65 -12.36
N ASN A 229 -3.17 35.45 -13.53
CA ASN A 229 -2.92 36.19 -14.77
C ASN A 229 -1.44 36.20 -15.21
N GLY A 230 -0.77 35.05 -15.11
CA GLY A 230 0.63 34.83 -15.44
C GLY A 230 1.62 35.31 -14.37
N LYS A 231 1.14 35.90 -13.27
CA LYS A 231 1.97 36.37 -12.16
C LYS A 231 1.93 35.38 -11.00
N LEU A 232 3.10 34.99 -10.53
CA LEU A 232 3.27 34.21 -9.31
C LEU A 232 3.36 35.12 -8.08
N THR A 233 2.63 34.76 -7.04
CA THR A 233 2.68 35.41 -5.73
C THR A 233 2.93 34.35 -4.66
N HIS A 234 3.90 34.59 -3.79
CA HIS A 234 4.12 33.73 -2.62
C HIS A 234 2.97 33.88 -1.61
N ILE A 235 2.43 32.75 -1.17
CA ILE A 235 1.31 32.68 -0.24
C ILE A 235 1.77 32.28 1.16
N LYS A 236 2.60 31.24 1.27
CA LYS A 236 3.01 30.69 2.56
C LYS A 236 4.30 29.88 2.46
N SER A 237 5.12 30.00 3.49
CA SER A 237 6.17 29.02 3.82
C SER A 237 5.68 28.18 5.00
N LEU A 238 5.20 26.97 4.75
CA LEU A 238 4.78 26.05 5.81
C LEU A 238 6.02 25.38 6.41
N LYS A 239 6.45 25.87 7.57
CA LYS A 239 7.64 25.40 8.31
C LYS A 239 7.26 24.65 9.58
N GLU A 240 6.19 25.10 10.22
CA GLU A 240 5.75 24.63 11.53
C GLU A 240 4.23 24.48 11.58
N TRP A 241 3.77 23.56 12.42
CA TRP A 241 2.36 23.27 12.68
C TRP A 241 2.19 22.71 14.09
N THR A 242 0.94 22.60 14.54
CA THR A 242 0.61 21.95 15.80
C THR A 242 0.41 20.45 15.60
N GLU A 243 1.13 19.63 16.35
CA GLU A 243 0.99 18.16 16.42
C GLU A 243 0.91 17.77 17.90
N GLY A 244 -0.21 17.17 18.33
CA GLY A 244 -0.38 16.73 19.73
C GLY A 244 -0.26 17.86 20.77
N GLY A 245 -0.65 19.09 20.39
CA GLY A 245 -0.56 20.28 21.26
C GLY A 245 0.83 20.93 21.32
N ALA A 246 1.82 20.42 20.59
CA ALA A 246 3.15 21.00 20.50
C ALA A 246 3.42 21.56 19.08
N THR A 247 4.21 22.64 19.00
CA THR A 247 4.75 23.11 17.72
C THR A 247 5.78 22.09 17.22
N LYS A 248 5.60 21.63 15.98
CA LYS A 248 6.49 20.74 15.24
C LYS A 248 6.77 21.30 13.87
N GLY A 249 7.83 20.81 13.24
CA GLY A 249 8.09 20.98 11.80
C GLY A 249 8.49 19.64 11.19
N PHE A 250 9.08 19.67 10.00
CA PHE A 250 9.59 18.46 9.34
C PHE A 250 10.64 17.77 10.23
N ALA A 251 10.41 16.50 10.53
CA ALA A 251 11.25 15.74 11.45
C ALA A 251 12.62 15.35 10.87
N ALA A 252 12.71 15.30 9.54
CA ALA A 252 13.93 15.10 8.77
C ALA A 252 13.74 15.73 7.37
N THR A 253 14.72 15.55 6.49
CA THR A 253 14.71 16.05 5.11
C THR A 253 13.39 15.70 4.41
N PRO A 254 12.58 16.70 4.00
CA PRO A 254 11.42 16.46 3.18
C PRO A 254 11.85 16.18 1.73
N ASN A 255 11.14 15.29 1.04
CA ASN A 255 11.57 14.82 -0.29
C ASN A 255 10.53 14.96 -1.38
N GLY A 256 9.29 14.53 -1.16
CA GLY A 256 8.25 14.49 -2.19
C GLY A 256 7.00 15.24 -1.78
N VAL A 257 6.27 15.80 -2.74
CA VAL A 257 4.96 16.42 -2.54
C VAL A 257 3.96 16.00 -3.61
N THR A 258 2.73 15.74 -3.17
CA THR A 258 1.59 15.69 -4.08
C THR A 258 0.37 16.31 -3.41
N VAL A 259 -0.57 16.82 -4.22
CA VAL A 259 -1.80 17.42 -3.74
C VAL A 259 -2.96 16.78 -4.49
N ALA A 260 -3.93 16.27 -3.75
CA ALA A 260 -5.12 15.64 -4.31
C ALA A 260 -6.27 15.70 -3.31
N HIS A 261 -7.50 15.83 -3.81
CA HIS A 261 -8.75 15.79 -3.03
C HIS A 261 -8.72 16.68 -1.78
N GLY A 262 -8.18 17.90 -1.93
CA GLY A 262 -8.06 18.89 -0.85
C GLY A 262 -7.04 18.56 0.24
N LYS A 263 -6.09 17.64 -0.02
CA LYS A 263 -5.01 17.31 0.91
C LYS A 263 -3.64 17.47 0.25
N ILE A 264 -2.68 17.96 1.03
CA ILE A 264 -1.27 18.08 0.65
C ILE A 264 -0.50 16.99 1.37
N TYR A 265 0.22 16.15 0.64
CA TYR A 265 1.03 15.06 1.18
C TYR A 265 2.50 15.42 1.02
N VAL A 266 3.27 15.41 2.11
CA VAL A 266 4.71 15.71 2.08
C VAL A 266 5.49 14.59 2.74
N THR A 267 6.34 13.90 1.97
CA THR A 267 7.19 12.83 2.49
C THR A 267 8.43 13.39 3.18
N ASN A 268 8.93 12.68 4.20
CA ASN A 268 10.25 12.96 4.75
C ASN A 268 10.98 11.69 5.23
N GLU A 269 12.31 11.82 5.37
CA GLU A 269 13.23 10.70 5.65
C GLU A 269 13.04 10.07 7.03
N GLN A 270 12.30 10.70 7.94
CA GLN A 270 11.97 10.12 9.23
C GLN A 270 10.88 9.04 9.12
N SER A 271 10.74 8.38 7.97
CA SER A 271 9.73 7.33 7.73
C SER A 271 8.30 7.81 8.02
N ARG A 272 7.97 9.00 7.52
CA ARG A 272 6.63 9.57 7.64
C ARG A 272 6.24 10.39 6.39
N THR A 273 4.95 10.56 6.21
CA THR A 273 4.34 11.44 5.21
C THR A 273 3.29 12.27 5.92
N ASP A 274 3.54 13.57 6.00
CA ASP A 274 2.69 14.52 6.70
C ASP A 274 1.62 15.04 5.76
N ILE A 275 0.38 15.04 6.23
CA ILE A 275 -0.79 15.35 5.41
C ILE A 275 -1.43 16.60 5.98
N PHE A 276 -1.57 17.62 5.15
CA PHE A 276 -2.17 18.89 5.51
C PHE A 276 -3.47 19.11 4.74
N ASP A 277 -4.39 19.85 5.34
CA ASP A 277 -5.55 20.38 4.63
C ASP A 277 -5.06 21.44 3.63
N GLU A 278 -5.51 21.35 2.38
CA GLU A 278 -5.03 22.24 1.30
C GLU A 278 -5.46 23.70 1.52
N LYS A 279 -6.59 23.94 2.21
CA LYS A 279 -7.15 25.28 2.41
C LYS A 279 -6.60 25.95 3.66
N THR A 280 -6.53 25.21 4.77
CA THR A 280 -6.11 25.76 6.07
C THR A 280 -4.61 25.58 6.35
N PHE A 281 -3.97 24.63 5.67
CA PHE A 281 -2.59 24.16 5.92
C PHE A 281 -2.39 23.57 7.32
N GLU A 282 -3.47 23.15 7.98
CA GLU A 282 -3.40 22.45 9.25
C GLU A 282 -3.09 20.97 9.04
N LEU A 283 -2.36 20.37 9.99
CA LEU A 283 -2.03 18.95 9.93
C LEU A 283 -3.29 18.10 10.13
N VAL A 284 -3.61 17.27 9.14
CA VAL A 284 -4.75 16.35 9.12
C VAL A 284 -4.36 14.99 9.72
N ALA A 285 -3.26 14.43 9.25
CA ALA A 285 -2.79 13.09 9.63
C ALA A 285 -1.31 12.92 9.26
N THR A 286 -0.74 11.79 9.68
CA THR A 286 0.60 11.36 9.26
C THR A 286 0.54 9.87 8.93
N ILE A 287 0.98 9.49 7.72
CA ILE A 287 1.26 8.10 7.35
C ILE A 287 2.68 7.76 7.80
N GLY A 288 2.90 6.55 8.32
CA GLY A 288 4.19 6.15 8.90
C GLY A 288 4.33 6.59 10.37
N THR A 289 5.11 5.84 11.15
CA THR A 289 5.18 6.03 12.60
C THR A 289 6.30 6.97 13.05
N GLY A 290 7.14 7.46 12.13
CA GLY A 290 8.37 8.15 12.49
C GLY A 290 9.53 7.20 12.80
N SER A 291 9.29 5.88 12.76
CA SER A 291 10.26 4.83 13.06
C SER A 291 10.38 3.87 11.89
N TRP A 292 11.62 3.59 11.51
CA TRP A 292 11.95 2.59 10.50
C TRP A 292 11.36 1.23 10.85
N GLY A 293 10.63 0.62 9.92
CA GLY A 293 10.11 -0.73 10.09
C GLY A 293 9.16 -1.14 8.98
N GLU A 294 8.71 -2.39 9.04
CA GLU A 294 7.84 -3.01 8.02
C GLU A 294 6.49 -3.44 8.59
N GLY A 295 6.16 -2.99 9.81
CA GLY A 295 4.86 -3.21 10.44
C GLY A 295 3.70 -2.63 9.63
N SER A 296 2.47 -2.96 10.02
CA SER A 296 1.25 -2.66 9.25
C SER A 296 0.94 -1.17 9.08
N ASN A 297 1.63 -0.26 9.75
CA ASN A 297 1.48 1.20 9.63
C ASN A 297 2.83 1.93 9.41
N GLN A 298 3.89 1.19 9.07
CA GLN A 298 5.24 1.72 8.91
C GLN A 298 5.68 1.82 7.45
N THR A 299 6.59 2.76 7.20
CA THR A 299 7.37 2.89 5.97
C THR A 299 8.86 2.92 6.32
N VAL A 300 9.72 2.84 5.31
CA VAL A 300 11.17 2.92 5.49
C VAL A 300 11.72 4.11 4.70
N HIS A 301 11.85 5.28 5.34
CA HIS A 301 12.20 6.58 4.73
C HIS A 301 11.35 6.92 3.50
N ALA A 302 10.47 7.89 3.59
CA ALA A 302 9.61 8.25 2.47
C ALA A 302 10.32 9.27 1.55
N PHE A 303 10.48 8.93 0.28
CA PHE A 303 11.16 9.76 -0.72
C PHE A 303 10.21 10.37 -1.73
N ASP A 304 9.12 9.69 -2.06
CA ASP A 304 8.16 10.19 -3.03
C ASP A 304 6.72 9.82 -2.65
N VAL A 305 5.76 10.61 -3.11
CA VAL A 305 4.35 10.34 -2.92
C VAL A 305 3.55 10.68 -4.19
N LEU A 306 2.63 9.81 -4.53
CA LEU A 306 1.64 9.99 -5.59
C LEU A 306 0.28 9.57 -5.05
N VAL A 307 -0.75 10.36 -5.31
CA VAL A 307 -2.13 9.96 -5.06
C VAL A 307 -2.76 9.67 -6.40
N HIS A 308 -3.36 8.49 -6.54
CA HIS A 308 -4.18 8.18 -7.71
C HIS A 308 -5.42 7.39 -7.35
N ARG A 309 -6.60 7.89 -7.75
CA ARG A 309 -7.90 7.22 -7.58
C ARG A 309 -8.14 6.69 -6.16
N GLY A 310 -7.83 7.48 -5.14
CA GLY A 310 -8.02 7.12 -3.73
C GLY A 310 -6.95 6.18 -3.14
N CYS A 311 -5.89 5.85 -3.89
CA CYS A 311 -4.69 5.20 -3.38
C CYS A 311 -3.58 6.23 -3.16
N VAL A 312 -2.89 6.14 -2.04
CA VAL A 312 -1.66 6.90 -1.75
C VAL A 312 -0.47 5.96 -1.90
N PHE A 313 0.31 6.18 -2.95
CA PHE A 313 1.54 5.46 -3.25
C PHE A 313 2.71 6.22 -2.65
N ILE A 314 3.41 5.60 -1.70
CA ILE A 314 4.63 6.16 -1.11
C ILE A 314 5.81 5.35 -1.60
N ARG A 315 6.71 5.98 -2.35
CA ARG A 315 8.02 5.39 -2.66
C ARG A 315 8.91 5.56 -1.46
N ASP A 316 9.12 4.45 -0.76
CA ASP A 316 10.08 4.39 0.32
C ASP A 316 11.44 3.88 -0.18
N LYS A 317 12.43 3.84 0.70
CA LYS A 317 13.82 3.42 0.40
C LYS A 317 13.93 2.05 -0.27
N LYS A 318 12.93 1.17 -0.12
CA LYS A 318 12.92 -0.23 -0.55
C LYS A 318 11.95 -0.50 -1.68
N ARG A 319 10.74 0.05 -1.58
CA ARG A 319 9.58 -0.35 -2.38
C ARG A 319 8.51 0.74 -2.49
N VAL A 320 7.40 0.43 -3.14
CA VAL A 320 6.18 1.26 -3.04
C VAL A 320 5.30 0.69 -1.95
N CYS A 321 4.89 1.54 -1.01
CA CYS A 321 3.90 1.24 0.00
C CYS A 321 2.57 1.89 -0.38
N VAL A 322 1.49 1.11 -0.42
CA VAL A 322 0.15 1.59 -0.79
C VAL A 322 -0.69 1.78 0.46
N PHE A 323 -1.36 2.93 0.56
CA PHE A 323 -2.34 3.25 1.60
C PHE A 323 -3.65 3.67 0.94
N ILE A 324 -4.77 3.48 1.63
CA ILE A 324 -6.09 3.90 1.12
C ILE A 324 -6.44 5.25 1.72
N GLU A 325 -6.87 6.17 0.87
CA GLU A 325 -7.12 7.55 1.27
C GLU A 325 -8.28 7.67 2.28
N ASP A 326 -9.31 6.83 2.16
CA ASP A 326 -10.45 6.79 3.09
C ASP A 326 -10.06 6.34 4.50
N ASP A 327 -8.87 5.77 4.66
CA ASP A 327 -8.31 5.40 5.97
C ASP A 327 -7.64 6.58 6.67
N ILE A 328 -7.52 7.72 5.98
CA ILE A 328 -6.92 8.95 6.47
C ILE A 328 -8.02 9.79 7.11
N VAL A 329 -8.35 9.46 8.36
CA VAL A 329 -9.40 10.13 9.11
C VAL A 329 -8.77 11.20 10.01
N PRO A 330 -9.11 12.49 9.81
CA PRO A 330 -8.58 13.58 10.62
C PRO A 330 -8.77 13.32 12.12
N GLY A 331 -7.70 13.55 12.90
CA GLY A 331 -7.71 13.35 14.35
C GLY A 331 -7.79 11.91 14.86
N LYS A 332 -7.90 10.89 13.97
CA LYS A 332 -7.92 9.47 14.35
C LYS A 332 -6.75 8.67 13.78
N SER A 333 -6.39 8.91 12.53
CA SER A 333 -5.41 8.07 11.81
C SER A 333 -3.96 8.54 11.98
N PHE A 334 -3.68 9.33 13.01
CA PHE A 334 -2.35 9.89 13.24
C PHE A 334 -1.31 8.79 13.50
N LYS A 335 -0.33 8.63 12.60
CA LYS A 335 0.70 7.57 12.65
C LYS A 335 0.12 6.15 12.70
N ASN A 336 -1.13 5.99 12.28
CA ASN A 336 -1.88 4.74 12.41
C ASN A 336 -2.70 4.40 11.16
N VAL A 337 -2.36 4.98 10.01
CA VAL A 337 -2.95 4.59 8.72
C VAL A 337 -2.42 3.20 8.36
N PRO A 338 -3.29 2.20 8.16
CA PRO A 338 -2.86 0.86 7.81
C PRO A 338 -2.39 0.82 6.34
N ASN A 339 -1.25 0.18 6.13
CA ASN A 339 -0.74 -0.17 4.82
C ASN A 339 -1.67 -1.20 4.18
N TYR A 340 -2.09 -0.93 2.95
CA TYR A 340 -2.94 -1.83 2.17
C TYR A 340 -2.11 -2.98 1.60
N CYS A 341 -1.07 -2.67 0.83
CA CYS A 341 -0.11 -3.64 0.31
C CYS A 341 1.23 -2.97 0.03
N ARG A 342 2.21 -3.77 -0.41
CA ARG A 342 3.54 -3.28 -0.80
C ARG A 342 4.00 -3.99 -2.05
N THR A 343 4.81 -3.31 -2.86
CA THR A 343 5.50 -4.00 -3.95
C THR A 343 6.57 -4.95 -3.43
N SER A 344 7.06 -5.84 -4.31
CA SER A 344 8.33 -6.53 -4.06
C SER A 344 9.43 -5.52 -3.72
N ASN A 345 10.39 -5.94 -2.90
CA ASN A 345 11.56 -5.11 -2.58
C ASN A 345 12.39 -4.88 -3.85
N MET A 346 12.59 -3.62 -4.23
CA MET A 346 13.32 -3.21 -5.44
C MET A 346 14.80 -2.91 -5.19
N GLY A 347 15.26 -3.06 -3.94
CA GLY A 347 16.58 -2.70 -3.43
C GLY A 347 16.47 -1.59 -2.38
N GLU A 348 17.19 -1.74 -1.26
CA GLU A 348 17.28 -0.69 -0.24
C GLU A 348 18.45 0.24 -0.55
N ALA A 349 18.17 1.49 -0.93
CA ALA A 349 19.21 2.48 -1.16
C ALA A 349 18.74 3.89 -0.80
N MET A 350 19.66 4.76 -0.38
CA MET A 350 19.38 6.19 -0.43
C MET A 350 19.43 6.65 -1.88
N GLY A 351 18.58 7.58 -2.25
CA GLY A 351 18.59 8.12 -3.60
C GLY A 351 17.41 9.02 -3.86
N THR A 352 17.29 9.41 -5.12
CA THR A 352 16.10 10.10 -5.62
C THR A 352 15.23 9.11 -6.37
N TYR A 353 13.95 9.15 -6.04
CA TYR A 353 12.96 8.30 -6.63
C TYR A 353 11.78 9.13 -7.12
N GLY A 354 11.13 8.61 -8.14
CA GLY A 354 10.03 9.23 -8.86
C GLY A 354 8.93 8.23 -9.16
N GLN A 355 7.69 8.71 -9.23
CA GLN A 355 6.52 7.92 -9.54
C GLN A 355 5.51 8.70 -10.39
N THR A 356 4.84 8.02 -11.31
CA THR A 356 3.73 8.60 -12.07
C THR A 356 2.79 7.52 -12.59
N ILE A 357 1.56 7.89 -12.94
CA ILE A 357 0.65 7.03 -13.69
C ILE A 357 0.84 7.30 -15.18
N GLY A 358 1.13 6.25 -15.95
CA GLY A 358 1.20 6.34 -17.40
C GLY A 358 -0.18 6.47 -18.03
N ASN A 359 -0.23 6.91 -19.30
CA ASN A 359 -1.49 6.97 -20.06
C ASN A 359 -2.15 5.58 -20.31
N ASP A 360 -1.43 4.50 -19.99
CA ASP A 360 -1.93 3.12 -19.98
C ASP A 360 -2.60 2.74 -18.63
N GLY A 361 -2.65 3.66 -17.66
CA GLY A 361 -3.21 3.42 -16.33
C GLY A 361 -2.28 2.64 -15.39
N LEU A 362 -1.00 2.47 -15.75
CA LEU A 362 -0.03 1.72 -14.97
C LEU A 362 0.82 2.65 -14.09
N LEU A 363 1.22 2.16 -12.91
CA LEU A 363 2.17 2.87 -12.05
C LEU A 363 3.60 2.64 -12.55
N TYR A 364 4.31 3.71 -12.86
CA TYR A 364 5.74 3.71 -13.16
C TYR A 364 6.50 4.27 -11.97
N THR A 365 7.58 3.59 -11.56
CA THR A 365 8.45 4.10 -10.49
C THR A 365 9.92 3.81 -10.74
N THR A 366 10.78 4.78 -10.43
CA THR A 366 12.22 4.67 -10.66
C THR A 366 12.94 3.92 -9.53
N HIS A 367 14.10 3.38 -9.89
CA HIS A 367 15.15 3.08 -8.94
C HIS A 367 16.49 3.55 -9.51
N GLN A 368 16.98 4.68 -9.01
CA GLN A 368 18.23 5.31 -9.43
C GLN A 368 19.41 4.33 -9.47
N GLY A 369 19.77 3.73 -8.32
CA GLY A 369 20.99 2.92 -8.20
C GLY A 369 21.04 1.66 -9.06
N ASN A 370 19.88 1.10 -9.40
CA ASN A 370 19.76 -0.10 -10.23
C ASN A 370 19.42 0.22 -11.69
N LYS A 371 19.32 1.51 -12.05
CA LYS A 371 19.07 1.99 -13.42
C LYS A 371 17.81 1.40 -14.06
N LYS A 372 16.71 1.37 -13.30
CA LYS A 372 15.46 0.72 -13.70
C LYS A 372 14.24 1.60 -13.49
N ILE A 373 13.22 1.36 -14.30
CA ILE A 373 11.84 1.76 -14.04
C ILE A 373 11.01 0.48 -13.88
N TYR A 374 10.29 0.37 -12.77
CA TYR A 374 9.38 -0.72 -12.50
C TYR A 374 7.96 -0.28 -12.84
N VAL A 375 7.23 -1.14 -13.53
CA VAL A 375 5.87 -0.87 -14.00
C VAL A 375 4.92 -1.86 -13.34
N PHE A 376 3.84 -1.35 -12.77
CA PHE A 376 2.88 -2.15 -12.02
C PHE A 376 1.45 -1.92 -12.48
N ASP A 377 0.69 -3.02 -12.55
CA ASP A 377 -0.75 -3.00 -12.80
C ASP A 377 -1.51 -2.84 -11.49
N LEU A 378 -2.27 -1.75 -11.37
CA LEU A 378 -3.07 -1.44 -10.18
C LEU A 378 -4.14 -2.52 -9.92
N GLN A 379 -4.64 -3.21 -10.95
CA GLN A 379 -5.64 -4.27 -10.82
C GLN A 379 -5.06 -5.55 -10.18
N ALA A 380 -3.74 -5.69 -10.13
CA ALA A 380 -3.05 -6.81 -9.49
C ALA A 380 -2.86 -6.61 -7.98
N MET A 381 -3.18 -5.43 -7.43
CA MET A 381 -3.08 -5.18 -6.00
C MET A 381 -4.06 -6.04 -5.20
N ARG A 382 -3.61 -6.57 -4.06
CA ARG A 382 -4.41 -7.35 -3.12
C ARG A 382 -3.98 -7.03 -1.69
N GLU A 383 -4.93 -7.03 -0.76
CA GLU A 383 -4.69 -6.74 0.66
C GLU A 383 -3.53 -7.57 1.23
N GLN A 384 -2.48 -6.89 1.68
CA GLN A 384 -1.26 -7.45 2.30
C GLN A 384 -0.56 -8.56 1.49
N VAL A 385 -0.85 -8.69 0.20
CA VAL A 385 -0.10 -9.54 -0.72
C VAL A 385 0.97 -8.70 -1.41
N GLU A 386 2.14 -9.30 -1.63
CA GLU A 386 3.21 -8.64 -2.37
C GLU A 386 2.76 -8.32 -3.81
N TRP A 387 2.81 -7.03 -4.18
CA TRP A 387 2.48 -6.53 -5.50
C TRP A 387 3.70 -6.59 -6.43
N LYS A 388 3.65 -7.49 -7.41
CA LYS A 388 4.79 -7.74 -8.31
C LYS A 388 4.74 -6.81 -9.52
N ALA A 389 5.91 -6.37 -9.96
CA ALA A 389 6.03 -5.60 -11.20
C ALA A 389 5.63 -6.49 -12.38
N GLN A 390 4.77 -6.00 -13.26
CA GLN A 390 4.43 -6.70 -14.50
C GLN A 390 5.55 -6.57 -15.55
N ARG A 391 6.29 -5.46 -15.49
CA ARG A 391 7.38 -5.13 -16.41
C ARG A 391 8.46 -4.35 -15.68
N VAL A 392 9.71 -4.55 -16.10
CA VAL A 392 10.86 -3.77 -15.65
C VAL A 392 11.60 -3.26 -16.87
N ILE A 393 11.75 -1.95 -16.97
CA ILE A 393 12.46 -1.25 -18.04
C ILE A 393 13.89 -1.02 -17.56
N ASN A 394 14.88 -1.51 -18.31
CA ASN A 394 16.29 -1.33 -17.99
C ASN A 394 16.85 -0.12 -18.75
N LEU A 395 17.45 0.81 -18.02
CA LEU A 395 18.02 2.04 -18.59
C LEU A 395 19.54 1.97 -18.74
N THR A 396 20.17 0.84 -18.38
CA THR A 396 21.58 0.37 -18.50
C THR A 396 22.68 1.42 -18.35
N SER A 397 22.67 2.46 -19.17
CA SER A 397 23.57 3.59 -19.12
C SER A 397 23.14 4.66 -18.10
N TYR A 398 21.84 4.85 -17.88
CA TYR A 398 21.31 6.01 -17.18
C TYR A 398 20.73 5.69 -15.79
N SER A 399 21.03 6.54 -14.81
CA SER A 399 20.44 6.50 -13.47
C SER A 399 19.19 7.41 -13.43
N PRO A 400 17.96 6.86 -13.48
CA PRO A 400 16.75 7.67 -13.51
C PRO A 400 16.45 8.29 -12.14
N TYR A 401 15.94 9.51 -12.16
CA TYR A 401 15.38 10.17 -10.98
C TYR A 401 13.86 10.13 -11.00
N ASP A 402 13.25 10.77 -11.99
CA ASP A 402 11.80 10.95 -12.04
C ASP A 402 11.19 10.74 -13.43
N ILE A 403 9.87 10.61 -13.49
CA ILE A 403 9.10 10.28 -14.69
C ILE A 403 7.89 11.19 -14.79
N ALA A 404 7.64 11.73 -15.97
CA ALA A 404 6.39 12.44 -16.29
C ALA A 404 5.87 12.00 -17.66
N PHE A 405 4.55 11.99 -17.83
CA PHE A 405 3.92 11.69 -19.12
C PHE A 405 3.28 12.93 -19.73
N ILE A 406 3.48 13.11 -21.05
CA ILE A 406 2.74 14.06 -21.88
C ILE A 406 2.00 13.24 -22.94
N GLY A 407 0.73 12.94 -22.69
CA GLY A 407 0.00 11.93 -23.45
C GLY A 407 0.75 10.60 -23.40
N LYS A 408 1.13 10.06 -24.57
CA LYS A 408 1.88 8.78 -24.66
C LYS A 408 3.41 8.92 -24.52
N ARG A 409 3.93 10.14 -24.46
CA ARG A 409 5.37 10.42 -24.42
C ARG A 409 5.84 10.36 -22.98
N MET A 410 6.79 9.47 -22.69
CA MET A 410 7.39 9.33 -21.36
C MET A 410 8.65 10.18 -21.30
N PHE A 411 8.68 11.15 -20.39
CA PHE A 411 9.85 11.95 -20.07
C PHE A 411 10.50 11.40 -18.82
N VAL A 412 11.82 11.26 -18.84
CA VAL A 412 12.60 10.74 -17.72
C VAL A 412 13.72 11.71 -17.42
N SER A 413 13.85 12.06 -16.14
CA SER A 413 14.99 12.82 -15.65
C SER A 413 16.07 11.89 -15.11
N PHE A 414 17.31 12.38 -15.14
CA PHE A 414 18.49 11.55 -14.99
C PHE A 414 19.54 12.23 -14.12
N ALA A 415 20.23 11.44 -13.31
CA ALA A 415 21.44 11.89 -12.64
C ALA A 415 22.48 12.33 -13.66
N THR A 416 22.97 13.56 -13.52
CA THR A 416 24.00 14.11 -14.39
C THR A 416 25.38 13.94 -13.76
N ASP A 417 26.30 13.34 -14.51
CA ASP A 417 27.72 13.33 -14.18
C ASP A 417 28.56 13.35 -15.46
N LYS A 418 29.90 13.28 -15.33
CA LYS A 418 30.81 13.32 -16.49
C LYS A 418 30.53 12.23 -17.54
N ASN A 419 29.97 11.09 -17.14
CA ASN A 419 29.68 9.95 -18.01
C ASN A 419 28.20 9.88 -18.41
N GLN A 420 27.36 10.76 -17.86
CA GLN A 420 25.91 10.79 -18.09
C GLN A 420 25.46 12.26 -18.27
N PRO A 421 25.65 12.86 -19.46
CA PRO A 421 25.38 14.29 -19.67
C PRO A 421 23.89 14.62 -19.85
N ILE A 422 23.05 13.61 -20.09
CA ILE A 422 21.61 13.79 -20.33
C ILE A 422 20.92 14.02 -18.98
N ALA A 423 20.33 15.20 -18.78
CA ALA A 423 19.56 15.55 -17.58
C ALA A 423 18.08 15.21 -17.73
N LEU A 424 17.53 15.36 -18.94
CA LEU A 424 16.13 15.14 -19.27
C LEU A 424 16.03 14.57 -20.68
N ALA A 425 15.21 13.54 -20.88
CA ALA A 425 14.94 13.02 -22.21
C ALA A 425 13.53 12.45 -22.34
N GLU A 426 13.04 12.41 -23.58
CA GLU A 426 11.95 11.52 -23.96
C GLU A 426 12.51 10.11 -24.11
N VAL A 427 11.84 9.13 -23.51
CA VAL A 427 12.26 7.74 -23.43
C VAL A 427 11.13 6.84 -23.90
N ASN A 428 11.47 5.77 -24.62
CA ASN A 428 10.49 4.78 -25.02
C ASN A 428 10.00 3.99 -23.78
N PRO A 429 8.67 3.97 -23.49
CA PRO A 429 8.13 3.31 -22.29
C PRO A 429 8.17 1.78 -22.33
N GLU A 430 8.48 1.18 -23.48
CA GLU A 430 8.66 -0.27 -23.63
C GLU A 430 10.12 -0.69 -23.48
N THR A 431 11.03 0.04 -24.13
CA THR A 431 12.44 -0.38 -24.26
C THR A 431 13.40 0.37 -23.33
N GLY A 432 13.01 1.54 -22.82
CA GLY A 432 13.90 2.41 -22.04
C GLY A 432 14.92 3.17 -22.89
N THR A 433 14.85 3.09 -24.22
CA THR A 433 15.78 3.82 -25.10
C THR A 433 15.44 5.30 -25.12
N VAL A 434 16.45 6.15 -24.97
CA VAL A 434 16.32 7.60 -25.20
C VAL A 434 15.91 7.84 -26.66
N ILE A 435 14.77 8.51 -26.84
CA ILE A 435 14.23 8.93 -28.13
C ILE A 435 14.80 10.31 -28.49
N LYS A 436 14.79 11.23 -27.53
CA LYS A 436 15.23 12.62 -27.73
C LYS A 436 15.74 13.25 -26.44
N ASP A 437 16.90 13.90 -26.53
CA ASP A 437 17.52 14.65 -25.44
C ASP A 437 16.86 16.04 -25.30
N TYR A 438 16.39 16.33 -24.10
CA TYR A 438 15.74 17.58 -23.69
C TYR A 438 16.54 18.28 -22.56
N THR A 439 17.82 17.97 -22.42
CA THR A 439 18.72 18.66 -21.48
C THR A 439 18.79 20.16 -21.76
N THR A 440 18.61 20.57 -23.03
CA THR A 440 18.44 21.97 -23.41
C THR A 440 17.10 22.17 -24.11
N VAL A 441 16.29 23.10 -23.62
CA VAL A 441 14.99 23.47 -24.20
C VAL A 441 14.93 24.98 -24.35
N GLU A 442 14.63 25.48 -25.54
CA GLU A 442 14.48 26.93 -25.80
C GLU A 442 15.66 27.78 -25.28
N GLY A 443 16.89 27.25 -25.36
CA GLY A 443 18.11 27.93 -24.89
C GLY A 443 18.37 27.85 -23.38
N HIS A 444 17.48 27.23 -22.61
CA HIS A 444 17.72 26.89 -21.20
C HIS A 444 18.34 25.49 -21.10
N THR A 445 19.52 25.40 -20.50
CA THR A 445 20.21 24.12 -20.27
C THR A 445 20.11 23.71 -18.81
N PHE A 446 19.45 22.57 -18.59
CA PHE A 446 19.36 21.95 -17.28
C PHE A 446 20.67 21.27 -16.89
N SER A 447 20.99 21.35 -15.61
CA SER A 447 22.24 20.84 -15.06
C SER A 447 22.06 19.68 -14.10
N ASN A 448 20.92 19.59 -13.41
CA ASN A 448 20.54 18.44 -12.58
C ASN A 448 19.01 18.40 -12.37
N VAL A 449 18.28 17.85 -13.33
CA VAL A 449 16.82 17.69 -13.23
C VAL A 449 16.50 16.56 -12.28
N GLU A 450 16.02 16.86 -11.09
CA GLU A 450 15.80 15.85 -10.06
C GLU A 450 14.33 15.39 -9.98
N LYS A 451 13.39 16.32 -10.11
CA LYS A 451 11.95 16.06 -9.97
C LYS A 451 11.14 16.80 -11.01
N MET A 452 10.00 16.23 -11.37
CA MET A 452 9.11 16.76 -12.40
C MET A 452 7.65 16.62 -12.01
N SER A 453 6.83 17.57 -12.45
CA SER A 453 5.38 17.48 -12.33
C SER A 453 4.71 17.97 -13.61
N MET A 454 3.78 17.17 -14.12
CA MET A 454 2.98 17.53 -15.29
C MET A 454 1.62 18.06 -14.84
N ALA A 455 1.34 19.33 -15.12
CA ALA A 455 0.05 19.94 -14.82
C ALA A 455 -0.21 21.09 -15.78
N ARG A 456 -1.48 21.44 -16.04
CA ARG A 456 -1.86 22.62 -16.85
C ARG A 456 -1.17 22.70 -18.21
N GLN A 457 -0.97 21.56 -18.89
CA GLN A 457 -0.21 21.53 -20.14
C GLN A 457 1.20 22.13 -20.00
N THR A 458 1.83 21.96 -18.84
CA THR A 458 3.16 22.48 -18.48
C THR A 458 3.93 21.41 -17.72
N LEU A 459 5.16 21.15 -18.14
CA LEU A 459 6.11 20.34 -17.39
C LEU A 459 6.88 21.26 -16.43
N PHE A 460 6.64 21.10 -15.14
CA PHE A 460 7.39 21.76 -14.08
C PHE A 460 8.59 20.91 -13.70
N ILE A 461 9.76 21.53 -13.61
CA ILE A 461 11.05 20.86 -13.52
C ILE A 461 11.84 21.47 -12.38
N VAL A 462 12.31 20.63 -11.44
CA VAL A 462 13.25 21.03 -10.39
C VAL A 462 14.68 20.83 -10.89
N ASP A 463 15.43 21.92 -11.08
CA ASP A 463 16.89 21.87 -11.29
C ASP A 463 17.60 22.15 -9.97
N ARG A 464 18.25 21.12 -9.43
CA ARG A 464 18.88 21.16 -8.12
C ARG A 464 20.14 22.00 -8.07
N ASN A 465 20.94 21.98 -9.13
CA ASN A 465 22.19 22.73 -9.14
C ASN A 465 21.92 24.22 -9.39
N ALA A 466 20.88 24.54 -10.16
CA ALA A 466 20.44 25.91 -10.39
C ALA A 466 19.58 26.48 -9.24
N HIS A 467 19.11 25.63 -8.32
CA HIS A 467 18.16 25.99 -7.25
C HIS A 467 16.86 26.62 -7.81
N THR A 468 16.32 26.04 -8.88
CA THR A 468 15.14 26.58 -9.57
C THR A 468 14.03 25.56 -9.76
N VAL A 469 12.81 26.09 -9.89
CA VAL A 469 11.68 25.36 -10.48
C VAL A 469 11.29 26.06 -11.78
N THR A 470 11.35 25.34 -12.90
CA THR A 470 11.08 25.88 -14.24
C THR A 470 9.81 25.26 -14.81
N GLY A 471 8.86 26.08 -15.23
CA GLY A 471 7.66 25.66 -15.96
C GLY A 471 7.87 25.79 -17.47
N ILE A 472 7.77 24.66 -18.18
CA ILE A 472 7.87 24.60 -19.64
C ILE A 472 6.52 24.14 -20.23
N PRO A 473 5.78 25.02 -20.91
CA PRO A 473 4.60 24.63 -21.67
C PRO A 473 4.88 23.52 -22.69
N VAL A 474 3.96 22.56 -22.83
CA VAL A 474 4.15 21.37 -23.67
C VAL A 474 4.40 21.71 -25.14
N GLU A 475 3.88 22.82 -25.65
CA GLU A 475 4.11 23.26 -27.02
C GLU A 475 5.57 23.64 -27.30
N LYS A 476 6.38 23.83 -26.26
CA LYS A 476 7.83 24.06 -26.36
C LYS A 476 8.65 22.77 -26.30
N LEU A 477 8.00 21.63 -26.06
CA LEU A 477 8.60 20.29 -26.00
C LEU A 477 8.35 19.51 -27.31
N ASN A 478 8.59 20.15 -28.45
CA ASN A 478 8.53 19.52 -29.78
C ASN A 478 9.77 18.67 -30.04
#